data_AF-A0A9P6U446-F1
#
_entry.id   AF-A0A9P6U446-F1
#
_cell.length_a   1.000
_cell.length_b   1.000
_cell.length_c   1.000
_cell.angle_alpha   90.00
_cell.angle_beta   90.00
_cell.angle_gamma   90.00
#
_symmetry.space_group_name_H-M   'P 1'
#
loop_
_entity.id
_entity.type
_entity.pdbx_description
1 polymer ?
#
loop_
_entity_poly.entity_id
_entity_poly.type
_entity_poly.pdbx_seq_one_letter_code
_entity_poly.pdbx_strand_id
1 'polypeptide(L)'
;MSDTQGQLHVHAMEDTPNVALMDMEVHVLTMFIKRQVLSMRPIRKFQWALSETALSADDPLMQQSILDHIVNDAKVNKNPPSPLYIHSFLKHYIGIIEKKGQHEIADEIFERFTELMMTVPRRPEAGGPPLPPCFKSYALDKDCQKVVTVMEEQSTVGSGTTDNTLCPVTTCLLDWENFTMEQVANLAAQVVIMSDLTYDPTNIKPLVAILKAIFAQGVVGYMSSAVRNPKTFEDFFEAIRSECVNIGIQEIELDHANPLFFFDEETVQTVRVFEFRGH
;
A
#
# COMPACT_ATOMS: atom_id res chain seq x y z
N MET A 1 20.87 -77.10 17.12
CA MET A 1 19.64 -76.29 16.98
C MET A 1 19.97 -74.93 17.54
N SER A 2 20.34 -74.01 16.67
CA SER A 2 20.82 -72.67 17.01
C SER A 2 20.49 -71.75 15.85
N ASP A 3 19.96 -70.60 16.22
CA ASP A 3 19.21 -69.63 15.43
C ASP A 3 19.92 -69.07 14.19
N THR A 4 19.15 -68.96 13.11
CA THR A 4 19.44 -68.13 11.93
C THR A 4 19.06 -66.68 12.21
N GLN A 5 20.06 -65.81 12.44
CA GLN A 5 19.91 -64.36 12.26
C GLN A 5 20.20 -64.01 10.80
N GLY A 6 19.18 -63.55 10.08
CA GLY A 6 19.30 -62.95 8.75
C GLY A 6 18.72 -61.53 8.78
N GLN A 7 19.60 -60.56 8.57
CA GLN A 7 19.35 -59.10 8.57
C GLN A 7 18.18 -58.68 7.67
N LEU A 8 17.25 -57.91 8.23
CA LEU A 8 16.37 -57.03 7.48
C LEU A 8 17.12 -55.72 7.19
N HIS A 9 17.50 -55.55 5.92
CA HIS A 9 18.05 -54.31 5.41
C HIS A 9 16.90 -53.31 5.28
N VAL A 10 16.71 -52.45 6.29
CA VAL A 10 15.84 -51.28 6.19
C VAL A 10 16.54 -50.26 5.31
N HIS A 11 16.15 -50.22 4.04
CA HIS A 11 16.39 -49.07 3.17
C HIS A 11 15.66 -47.89 3.79
N ALA A 12 16.39 -46.96 4.40
CA ALA A 12 15.86 -45.65 4.72
C ALA A 12 15.46 -45.01 3.38
N MET A 13 14.14 -44.82 3.19
CA MET A 13 13.65 -43.90 2.17
C MET A 13 14.14 -42.53 2.60
N GLU A 14 15.07 -41.97 1.84
CA GLU A 14 15.39 -40.55 1.92
C GLU A 14 14.10 -39.78 1.65
N ASP A 15 13.66 -39.01 2.65
CA ASP A 15 12.57 -38.04 2.55
C ASP A 15 12.98 -36.98 1.52
N THR A 16 12.67 -37.21 0.24
CA THR A 16 12.64 -36.15 -0.75
C THR A 16 11.55 -35.16 -0.32
N PRO A 17 11.87 -33.89 -0.04
CA PRO A 17 10.85 -32.90 0.27
C PRO A 17 9.83 -32.86 -0.88
N ASN A 18 8.55 -32.88 -0.52
CA ASN A 18 7.45 -32.89 -1.49
C ASN A 18 7.54 -31.64 -2.37
N VAL A 19 8.00 -31.81 -3.60
CA VAL A 19 8.26 -30.74 -4.57
C VAL A 19 7.07 -29.78 -4.70
N ALA A 20 5.84 -30.29 -4.63
CA ALA A 20 4.64 -29.47 -4.72
C ALA A 20 4.43 -28.53 -3.51
N LEU A 21 4.88 -28.93 -2.31
CA LEU A 21 4.86 -28.06 -1.13
C LEU A 21 5.91 -26.96 -1.26
N MET A 22 7.12 -27.31 -1.74
CA MET A 22 8.20 -26.35 -1.98
C MET A 22 7.79 -25.28 -2.99
N ASP A 23 7.20 -25.70 -4.12
CA ASP A 23 6.71 -24.77 -5.16
C ASP A 23 5.62 -23.83 -4.62
N MET A 24 4.75 -24.34 -3.74
CA MET A 24 3.71 -23.53 -3.09
C MET A 24 4.33 -22.50 -2.14
N GLU A 25 5.29 -22.89 -1.29
CA GLU A 25 5.98 -21.98 -0.38
C GLU A 25 6.75 -20.90 -1.14
N VAL A 26 7.43 -21.28 -2.23
CA VAL A 26 8.13 -20.35 -3.14
C VAL A 26 7.13 -19.35 -3.72
N HIS A 27 6.01 -19.80 -4.27
CA HIS A 27 4.98 -18.92 -4.85
C HIS A 27 4.42 -17.94 -3.81
N VAL A 28 4.05 -18.44 -2.62
CA VAL A 28 3.48 -17.63 -1.54
C VAL A 28 4.44 -16.54 -1.09
N LEU A 29 5.71 -16.90 -0.83
CA LEU A 29 6.72 -15.93 -0.41
C LEU A 29 7.05 -14.94 -1.54
N THR A 30 7.12 -15.40 -2.79
CA THR A 30 7.36 -14.54 -3.96
C THR A 30 6.25 -13.49 -4.10
N MET A 31 4.98 -13.89 -4.02
CA MET A 31 3.87 -12.95 -4.10
C MET A 31 3.86 -11.97 -2.94
N PHE A 32 4.21 -12.42 -1.73
CA PHE A 32 4.36 -11.55 -0.57
C PHE A 32 5.46 -10.49 -0.77
N ILE A 33 6.63 -10.86 -1.28
CA ILE A 33 7.72 -9.93 -1.61
C ILE A 33 7.28 -8.99 -2.73
N LYS A 34 6.66 -9.53 -3.80
CA LYS A 34 6.16 -8.76 -4.96
C LYS A 34 5.22 -7.64 -4.53
N ARG A 35 4.27 -7.91 -3.64
CA ARG A 35 3.34 -6.89 -3.10
C ARG A 35 4.08 -5.72 -2.44
N GLN A 36 5.13 -6.01 -1.68
CA GLN A 36 5.92 -4.99 -1.01
C GLN A 36 6.76 -4.17 -1.99
N VAL A 37 7.30 -4.80 -3.02
CA VAL A 37 8.05 -4.12 -4.10
C VAL A 37 7.12 -3.22 -4.92
N LEU A 38 5.97 -3.75 -5.34
CA LEU A 38 4.97 -3.02 -6.13
C LEU A 38 4.44 -1.78 -5.39
N SER A 39 4.19 -1.89 -4.09
CA SER A 39 3.75 -0.77 -3.24
C SER A 39 4.89 0.16 -2.81
N MET A 40 6.12 -0.11 -3.27
CA MET A 40 7.34 0.63 -2.91
C MET A 40 7.53 0.76 -1.38
N ARG A 41 7.24 -0.30 -0.62
CA ARG A 41 7.39 -0.33 0.84
C ARG A 41 8.82 0.11 1.21
N PRO A 42 9.02 1.06 2.14
CA PRO A 42 10.36 1.52 2.50
C PRO A 42 11.27 0.34 2.88
N ILE A 43 12.46 0.25 2.27
CA ILE A 43 13.37 -0.91 2.42
C ILE A 43 13.65 -1.26 3.89
N ARG A 44 13.80 -0.24 4.76
CA ARG A 44 13.99 -0.42 6.22
C ARG A 44 12.83 -1.10 6.95
N LYS A 45 11.63 -1.13 6.35
CA LYS A 45 10.42 -1.80 6.86
C LYS A 45 10.08 -3.05 6.04
N PHE A 46 10.91 -3.44 5.07
CA PHE A 46 10.65 -4.55 4.16
C PHE A 46 10.74 -5.88 4.91
N GLN A 47 9.80 -6.78 4.66
CA GLN A 47 9.76 -8.11 5.26
C GLN A 47 10.22 -9.14 4.23
N TRP A 48 11.28 -9.89 4.57
CA TRP A 48 11.92 -10.85 3.68
C TRP A 48 11.53 -12.31 3.93
N ALA A 49 10.69 -12.56 4.93
CA ALA A 49 10.25 -13.89 5.30
C ALA A 49 8.81 -13.84 5.83
N LEU A 50 8.10 -14.95 5.68
CA LEU A 50 6.85 -15.24 6.39
C LEU A 50 7.17 -16.18 7.53
N SER A 51 6.53 -15.99 8.69
CA SER A 51 6.69 -16.89 9.85
C SER A 51 6.26 -18.33 9.55
N GLU A 52 5.43 -18.51 8.53
CA GLU A 52 4.82 -19.78 8.14
C GLU A 52 5.66 -20.58 7.13
N THR A 53 6.69 -19.97 6.52
CA THR A 53 7.52 -20.62 5.49
C THR A 53 8.90 -20.94 6.04
N ALA A 54 9.36 -22.19 5.88
CA ALA A 54 10.74 -22.56 6.18
C ALA A 54 11.75 -22.00 5.14
N LEU A 55 11.21 -21.55 4.00
CA LEU A 55 11.99 -21.09 2.86
C LEU A 55 12.66 -19.74 3.12
N SER A 56 13.93 -19.69 2.76
CA SER A 56 14.77 -18.51 2.95
C SER A 56 14.85 -17.69 1.67
N ALA A 57 14.82 -16.36 1.79
CA ALA A 57 14.83 -15.47 0.62
C ALA A 57 16.05 -15.65 -0.30
N ASP A 58 17.18 -16.16 0.20
CA ASP A 58 18.43 -16.38 -0.53
C ASP A 58 18.52 -17.74 -1.24
N ASP A 59 17.54 -18.63 -1.04
CA ASP A 59 17.49 -19.92 -1.72
C ASP A 59 17.53 -19.74 -3.25
N PRO A 60 18.27 -20.58 -4.01
CA PRO A 60 18.36 -20.45 -5.46
C PRO A 60 17.00 -20.45 -6.18
N LEU A 61 16.04 -21.24 -5.72
CA LEU A 61 14.68 -21.26 -6.28
C LEU A 61 13.95 -19.94 -6.00
N MET A 62 14.21 -19.33 -4.85
CA MET A 62 13.65 -18.02 -4.51
C MET A 62 14.32 -16.89 -5.30
N GLN A 63 15.64 -16.94 -5.50
CA GLN A 63 16.35 -16.01 -6.38
C GLN A 63 15.75 -16.03 -7.79
N GLN A 64 15.55 -17.22 -8.35
CA GLN A 64 14.92 -17.40 -9.66
C GLN A 64 13.48 -16.87 -9.68
N SER A 65 12.68 -17.20 -8.66
CA SER A 65 11.29 -16.75 -8.60
C SER A 65 11.17 -15.21 -8.46
N ILE A 66 12.08 -14.57 -7.73
CA ILE A 66 12.17 -13.10 -7.64
C ILE A 66 12.54 -12.50 -9.00
N LEU A 67 13.49 -13.10 -9.72
CA LEU A 67 13.84 -12.65 -11.07
C LEU A 67 12.61 -12.72 -11.99
N ASP A 68 11.94 -13.86 -12.05
CA ASP A 68 10.85 -14.09 -13.01
C ASP A 68 9.60 -13.28 -12.70
N HIS A 69 9.20 -13.19 -11.43
CA HIS A 69 7.92 -12.62 -11.03
C HIS A 69 7.99 -11.18 -10.52
N ILE A 70 9.18 -10.61 -10.36
CA ILE A 70 9.36 -9.25 -9.87
C ILE A 70 10.26 -8.43 -10.79
N VAL A 71 11.46 -8.91 -11.09
CA VAL A 71 12.47 -8.13 -11.83
C VAL A 71 12.15 -8.11 -13.33
N ASN A 72 11.86 -9.28 -13.90
CA ASN A 72 11.63 -9.50 -15.33
C ASN A 72 10.14 -9.61 -15.69
N ASP A 73 9.25 -9.50 -14.70
CA ASP A 73 7.82 -9.64 -14.90
C ASP A 73 7.27 -8.54 -15.82
N ALA A 74 6.65 -8.97 -16.92
CA ALA A 74 6.11 -8.07 -17.94
C ALA A 74 5.00 -7.14 -17.42
N LYS A 75 4.17 -7.60 -16.47
CA LYS A 75 3.13 -6.77 -15.84
C LYS A 75 3.75 -5.70 -14.94
N VAL A 76 4.82 -6.04 -14.22
CA VAL A 76 5.58 -5.08 -13.40
C VAL A 76 6.24 -4.05 -14.32
N ASN A 77 6.91 -4.51 -15.38
CA ASN A 77 7.63 -3.63 -16.32
C ASN A 77 6.70 -2.75 -17.17
N LYS A 78 5.41 -3.08 -17.28
CA LYS A 78 4.40 -2.19 -17.88
C LYS A 78 4.18 -0.91 -17.07
N ASN A 79 4.14 -1.03 -15.75
CA ASN A 79 3.95 0.07 -14.80
C ASN A 79 4.99 -0.04 -13.67
N PRO A 80 6.26 0.30 -13.97
CA PRO A 80 7.37 -0.05 -13.08
C PRO A 80 7.44 0.85 -11.83
N PRO A 81 7.84 0.28 -10.67
CA PRO A 81 8.33 1.07 -9.56
C PRO A 81 9.52 1.94 -9.96
N SER A 82 9.85 2.94 -9.14
CA SER A 82 11.00 3.81 -9.42
C SER A 82 12.30 3.01 -9.59
N PRO A 83 13.13 3.29 -10.62
CA PRO A 83 14.43 2.62 -10.80
C PRO A 83 15.35 2.75 -9.56
N LEU A 84 15.30 3.89 -8.86
CA LEU A 84 16.01 4.11 -7.59
C LEU A 84 15.57 3.13 -6.50
N TYR A 85 14.27 2.82 -6.47
CA TYR A 85 13.70 1.89 -5.51
C TYR A 85 14.11 0.46 -5.84
N ILE A 86 14.00 0.03 -7.10
CA ILE A 86 14.42 -1.31 -7.54
C ILE A 86 15.91 -1.52 -7.29
N HIS A 87 16.74 -0.52 -7.58
CA HIS A 87 18.16 -0.55 -7.24
C HIS A 87 18.40 -0.73 -5.74
N SER A 88 17.67 0.00 -4.89
CA SER A 88 17.79 -0.12 -3.43
C SER A 88 17.29 -1.48 -2.92
N PHE A 89 16.25 -2.02 -3.53
CA PHE A 89 15.74 -3.37 -3.26
C PHE A 89 16.79 -4.43 -3.59
N LEU A 90 17.34 -4.43 -4.81
CA LEU A 90 18.36 -5.38 -5.23
C LEU A 90 19.62 -5.27 -4.39
N LYS A 91 20.09 -4.04 -4.09
CA LYS A 91 21.25 -3.82 -3.20
C LYS A 91 21.04 -4.47 -1.83
N HIS A 92 19.85 -4.32 -1.26
CA HIS A 92 19.54 -4.91 0.04
C HIS A 92 19.40 -6.42 -0.04
N TYR A 93 18.79 -6.93 -1.12
CA TYR A 93 18.64 -8.36 -1.36
C TYR A 93 19.99 -9.07 -1.51
N ILE A 94 20.89 -8.52 -2.33
CA ILE A 94 22.28 -8.97 -2.46
C ILE A 94 22.94 -9.02 -1.08
N GLY A 95 22.84 -7.95 -0.29
CA GLY A 95 23.41 -7.92 1.06
C GLY A 95 22.84 -8.97 2.02
N ILE A 96 21.59 -9.43 1.83
CA ILE A 96 21.01 -10.54 2.61
C ILE A 96 21.69 -11.85 2.24
N ILE A 97 21.86 -12.12 0.94
CA ILE A 97 22.50 -13.34 0.43
C ILE A 97 23.96 -13.39 0.89
N GLU A 98 24.71 -12.30 0.69
CA GLU A 98 26.12 -12.18 1.10
C GLU A 98 26.29 -12.39 2.61
N LYS A 99 25.41 -11.81 3.43
CA LYS A 99 25.49 -11.91 4.89
C LYS A 99 25.25 -13.34 5.38
N LYS A 100 24.39 -14.11 4.71
CA LYS A 100 24.15 -15.52 5.05
C LYS A 100 25.29 -16.41 4.58
N GLY A 101 25.84 -16.12 3.39
CA GLY A 101 26.97 -16.84 2.83
C GLY A 101 26.69 -18.32 2.52
N GLN A 102 25.42 -18.69 2.42
CA GLN A 102 24.98 -20.07 2.16
C GLN A 102 24.89 -20.39 0.67
N HIS A 103 24.56 -19.38 -0.15
CA HIS A 103 24.32 -19.51 -1.57
C HIS A 103 25.06 -18.41 -2.33
N GLU A 104 25.49 -18.72 -3.56
CA GLU A 104 25.97 -17.72 -4.50
C GLU A 104 24.79 -16.88 -5.02
N ILE A 105 25.10 -15.66 -5.45
CA ILE A 105 24.13 -14.74 -6.03
C ILE A 105 24.01 -15.08 -7.52
N ALA A 106 22.79 -15.24 -8.01
CA ALA A 106 22.54 -15.48 -9.43
C ALA A 106 23.10 -14.35 -10.30
N ASP A 107 23.75 -14.71 -11.41
CA ASP A 107 24.41 -13.76 -12.31
C ASP A 107 23.42 -12.71 -12.85
N GLU A 108 22.19 -13.13 -13.15
CA GLU A 108 21.12 -12.26 -13.65
C GLU A 108 20.74 -11.15 -12.65
N ILE A 109 20.87 -11.41 -11.34
CA ILE A 109 20.66 -10.37 -10.30
C ILE A 109 21.76 -9.32 -10.41
N PHE A 110 23.02 -9.74 -10.59
CA PHE A 110 24.15 -8.82 -10.76
C PHE A 110 24.08 -8.04 -12.07
N GLU A 111 23.68 -8.69 -13.15
CA GLU A 111 23.46 -8.05 -14.44
C GLU A 111 22.43 -6.93 -14.31
N ARG A 112 21.26 -7.24 -13.74
CA ARG A 112 20.21 -6.22 -13.54
C ARG A 112 20.65 -5.12 -12.59
N PHE A 113 21.34 -5.47 -11.50
CA PHE A 113 21.84 -4.48 -10.55
C PHE A 113 22.84 -3.52 -11.20
N THR A 114 23.77 -4.06 -11.98
CA THR A 114 24.76 -3.28 -12.75
C THR A 114 24.09 -2.40 -13.81
N GLU A 115 23.10 -2.93 -14.54
CA GLU A 115 22.33 -2.15 -15.52
C GLU A 115 21.63 -0.96 -14.86
N LEU A 116 21.01 -1.18 -13.69
CA LEU A 116 20.40 -0.10 -12.92
C LEU A 116 21.43 0.91 -12.44
N MET A 117 22.61 0.49 -11.98
CA MET A 117 23.67 1.43 -11.59
C MET A 117 24.07 2.40 -12.73
N MET A 118 23.99 1.94 -13.98
CA MET A 118 24.32 2.75 -15.16
C MET A 118 23.15 3.63 -15.64
N THR A 119 21.92 3.21 -15.40
CA THR A 119 20.69 3.85 -15.94
C THR A 119 19.90 4.66 -14.90
N VAL A 120 20.11 4.42 -13.61
CA VAL A 120 19.37 5.07 -12.54
C VAL A 120 19.70 6.56 -12.51
N PRO A 121 18.68 7.44 -12.61
CA PRO A 121 18.90 8.87 -12.57
C PRO A 121 19.44 9.27 -11.19
N ARG A 122 20.44 10.15 -11.18
CA ARG A 122 20.89 10.78 -9.93
C ARG A 122 19.76 11.63 -9.40
N ARG A 123 19.56 11.61 -8.06
CA ARG A 123 18.63 12.56 -7.44
C ARG A 123 19.08 13.97 -7.83
N PRO A 124 18.18 14.80 -8.35
CA PRO A 124 18.51 16.18 -8.69
C PRO A 124 18.98 16.90 -7.43
N GLU A 125 20.03 17.70 -7.55
CA GLU A 125 20.33 18.73 -6.56
C GLU A 125 19.16 19.73 -6.51
N ALA A 126 19.07 20.55 -5.46
CA ALA A 126 17.99 21.52 -5.35
C ALA A 126 17.89 22.39 -6.62
N GLY A 127 16.76 22.29 -7.34
CA GLY A 127 16.52 23.00 -8.60
C GLY A 127 16.86 22.24 -9.89
N GLY A 128 17.28 20.97 -9.81
CA GLY A 128 17.41 20.11 -11.00
C GLY A 128 16.07 19.59 -11.54
N PRO A 129 16.04 19.01 -12.75
CA PRO A 129 14.80 18.54 -13.39
C PRO A 129 14.13 17.44 -12.54
N PRO A 130 12.79 17.38 -12.48
CA PRO A 130 12.08 16.36 -11.72
C PRO A 130 12.45 14.95 -12.20
N LEU A 131 12.44 13.98 -11.28
CA LEU A 131 12.67 12.60 -11.66
C LEU A 131 11.50 12.10 -12.52
N PRO A 132 11.74 11.17 -13.46
CA PRO A 132 10.67 10.56 -14.24
C PRO A 132 9.58 10.00 -13.32
N PRO A 133 8.30 10.11 -13.71
CA PRO A 133 7.21 9.53 -12.93
C PRO A 133 7.42 8.02 -12.79
N CYS A 134 7.02 7.49 -11.64
CA CYS A 134 7.03 6.05 -11.39
C CYS A 134 5.67 5.56 -10.96
N PHE A 135 5.50 4.24 -10.84
CA PHE A 135 4.22 3.66 -10.48
C PHE A 135 4.28 2.95 -9.14
N LYS A 136 3.28 3.19 -8.29
CA LYS A 136 2.98 2.38 -7.12
C LYS A 136 1.78 1.51 -7.42
N SER A 137 1.94 0.21 -7.24
CA SER A 137 0.93 -0.79 -7.54
C SER A 137 0.52 -1.52 -6.27
N TYR A 138 -0.78 -1.58 -6.01
CA TYR A 138 -1.36 -2.19 -4.82
C TYR A 138 -2.17 -3.41 -5.23
N ALA A 139 -1.68 -4.60 -4.87
CA ALA A 139 -2.41 -5.83 -5.10
C ALA A 139 -3.64 -5.91 -4.19
N LEU A 140 -4.79 -6.21 -4.77
CA LEU A 140 -6.06 -6.41 -4.08
C LEU A 140 -6.31 -7.88 -3.70
N ASP A 141 -5.50 -8.79 -4.24
CA ASP A 141 -5.50 -10.21 -3.91
C ASP A 141 -4.08 -10.70 -3.58
N LYS A 142 -3.99 -11.92 -3.04
CA LYS A 142 -2.73 -12.53 -2.61
C LYS A 142 -1.82 -12.90 -3.78
N ASP A 143 -2.36 -13.12 -4.98
CA ASP A 143 -1.65 -13.59 -6.17
C ASP A 143 -1.24 -12.45 -7.13
N CYS A 144 -1.44 -11.19 -6.70
CA CYS A 144 -1.17 -10.00 -7.50
C CYS A 144 -1.86 -9.98 -8.88
N GLN A 145 -3.03 -10.61 -9.02
CA GLN A 145 -3.75 -10.63 -10.30
C GLN A 145 -4.60 -9.38 -10.53
N LYS A 146 -5.20 -8.85 -9.45
CA LYS A 146 -5.94 -7.60 -9.41
C LYS A 146 -5.07 -6.55 -8.73
N VAL A 147 -4.73 -5.52 -9.48
CA VAL A 147 -3.77 -4.50 -9.04
C VAL A 147 -4.32 -3.13 -9.37
N VAL A 148 -4.27 -2.22 -8.39
CA VAL A 148 -4.54 -0.80 -8.60
C VAL A 148 -3.19 -0.11 -8.73
N THR A 149 -2.97 0.54 -9.87
CA THR A 149 -1.72 1.26 -10.15
C THR A 149 -1.96 2.76 -10.10
N VAL A 150 -1.13 3.46 -9.35
CA VAL A 150 -1.09 4.91 -9.26
C VAL A 150 0.23 5.40 -9.84
N MET A 151 0.18 6.40 -10.72
CA MET A 151 1.36 7.11 -11.20
C MET A 151 1.72 8.22 -10.20
N GLU A 152 2.99 8.27 -9.81
CA GLU A 152 3.54 9.27 -8.89
C GLU A 152 4.54 10.14 -9.64
N GLU A 153 4.22 11.42 -9.81
CA GLU A 153 5.17 12.42 -10.30
C GLU A 153 6.15 12.77 -9.19
N GLN A 154 7.45 12.69 -9.49
CA GLN A 154 8.51 12.97 -8.54
C GLN A 154 9.02 14.41 -8.68
N SER A 155 8.10 15.38 -8.62
CA SER A 155 8.44 16.81 -8.62
C SER A 155 8.97 17.25 -7.26
N THR A 156 10.09 17.99 -7.25
CA THR A 156 10.40 18.87 -6.12
C THR A 156 9.30 19.91 -6.02
N VAL A 157 8.61 19.97 -4.87
CA VAL A 157 7.56 20.96 -4.60
C VAL A 157 8.08 22.37 -4.94
N GLY A 158 7.59 22.90 -6.06
CA GLY A 158 8.05 24.16 -6.62
C GLY A 158 7.14 24.56 -7.78
N SER A 159 6.11 25.35 -7.47
CA SER A 159 5.18 26.03 -8.38
C SER A 159 4.24 25.16 -9.24
N GLY A 160 2.96 25.17 -8.83
CA GLY A 160 1.77 25.19 -9.69
C GLY A 160 1.67 24.16 -10.81
N THR A 161 1.06 23.01 -10.53
CA THR A 161 0.70 22.02 -11.56
C THR A 161 -0.73 22.25 -12.06
N THR A 162 -0.86 23.03 -13.13
CA THR A 162 -1.96 22.90 -14.09
C THR A 162 -1.37 22.60 -15.44
N ASP A 163 -1.21 21.31 -15.78
CA ASP A 163 -1.14 20.92 -17.18
C ASP A 163 -1.59 19.46 -17.39
N ASN A 164 -2.76 19.34 -18.02
CA ASN A 164 -3.22 18.24 -18.86
C ASN A 164 -3.31 16.78 -18.33
N THR A 165 -3.66 16.56 -17.07
CA THR A 165 -4.12 15.23 -16.59
C THR A 165 -5.61 15.00 -16.85
N LEU A 166 -5.98 13.77 -17.26
CA LEU A 166 -7.39 13.32 -17.45
C LEU A 166 -8.25 13.44 -16.18
N CYS A 167 -7.63 13.58 -15.01
CA CYS A 167 -8.24 14.00 -13.75
C CYS A 167 -7.39 15.16 -13.19
N PRO A 168 -7.75 16.43 -13.43
CA PRO A 168 -7.05 17.55 -12.83
C PRO A 168 -7.17 17.47 -11.31
N VAL A 169 -6.03 17.47 -10.63
CA VAL A 169 -5.97 17.54 -9.17
C VAL A 169 -5.52 18.94 -8.80
N THR A 170 -6.36 19.64 -8.04
CA THR A 170 -6.05 20.98 -7.53
C THR A 170 -6.02 20.96 -6.02
N THR A 171 -5.15 21.80 -5.45
CA THR A 171 -5.11 22.04 -4.01
C THR A 171 -5.57 23.47 -3.74
N CYS A 172 -6.37 23.64 -2.69
CA CYS A 172 -6.77 24.96 -2.22
C CYS A 172 -6.75 24.97 -0.69
N LEU A 173 -6.47 26.13 -0.11
CA LEU A 173 -6.64 26.34 1.31
C LEU A 173 -8.14 26.43 1.62
N LEU A 174 -8.62 25.54 2.50
CA LEU A 174 -9.99 25.55 3.00
C LEU A 174 -9.95 25.57 4.52
N ASP A 175 -9.93 26.78 5.08
CA ASP A 175 -9.95 27.01 6.52
C ASP A 175 -11.38 26.83 7.06
N TRP A 176 -11.58 25.91 8.00
CA TRP A 176 -12.89 25.60 8.56
C TRP A 176 -13.47 26.74 9.41
N GLU A 177 -12.63 27.65 9.93
CA GLU A 177 -13.08 28.78 10.75
C GLU A 177 -13.43 30.01 9.91
N ASN A 178 -12.72 30.23 8.81
CA ASN A 178 -12.75 31.49 8.06
C ASN A 178 -13.12 31.34 6.57
N PHE A 179 -13.79 30.25 6.19
CA PHE A 179 -14.21 30.05 4.80
C PHE A 179 -15.30 31.05 4.36
N THR A 180 -15.36 31.30 3.06
CA THR A 180 -16.43 32.07 2.41
C THR A 180 -17.34 31.16 1.59
N MET A 181 -18.61 31.54 1.42
CA MET A 181 -19.55 30.78 0.60
C MET A 181 -19.13 30.71 -0.87
N GLU A 182 -18.42 31.75 -1.36
CA GLU A 182 -17.85 31.75 -2.71
C GLU A 182 -16.76 30.68 -2.87
N GLN A 183 -15.85 30.55 -1.90
CA GLN A 183 -14.84 29.47 -1.91
C GLN A 183 -15.50 28.09 -1.95
N VAL A 184 -16.55 27.88 -1.15
CA VAL A 184 -17.26 26.60 -1.09
C VAL A 184 -18.00 26.34 -2.41
N ALA A 185 -18.64 27.34 -3.00
CA ALA A 185 -19.29 27.23 -4.32
C ALA A 185 -18.29 26.92 -5.44
N ASN A 186 -17.10 27.51 -5.39
CA ASN A 186 -16.04 27.32 -6.38
C ASN A 186 -15.40 25.92 -6.34
N LEU A 187 -15.63 25.14 -5.28
CA LEU A 187 -15.21 23.73 -5.25
C LEU A 187 -15.92 22.91 -6.34
N ALA A 188 -17.15 23.29 -6.71
CA ALA A 188 -17.99 22.59 -7.70
C ALA A 188 -18.02 21.07 -7.50
N ALA A 189 -17.92 20.62 -6.25
CA ALA A 189 -17.79 19.21 -5.91
C ALA A 189 -19.13 18.50 -6.03
N GLN A 190 -19.12 17.25 -6.48
CA GLN A 190 -20.28 16.36 -6.41
C GLN A 190 -20.20 15.43 -5.20
N VAL A 191 -18.96 15.13 -4.78
CA VAL A 191 -18.66 14.24 -3.66
C VAL A 191 -17.60 14.90 -2.77
N VAL A 192 -17.79 14.82 -1.45
CA VAL A 192 -16.77 15.17 -0.45
C VAL A 192 -16.34 13.90 0.29
N ILE A 193 -15.03 13.68 0.37
CA ILE A 193 -14.43 12.55 1.08
C ILE A 193 -13.72 13.09 2.32
N MET A 194 -14.01 12.50 3.47
CA MET A 194 -13.54 12.93 4.77
C MET A 194 -12.93 11.73 5.49
N SER A 195 -11.75 11.90 6.08
CA SER A 195 -11.12 10.83 6.85
C SER A 195 -10.52 11.35 8.14
N ASP A 196 -10.84 10.68 9.26
CA ASP A 196 -10.25 10.91 10.59
C ASP A 196 -10.35 12.38 11.07
N LEU A 197 -11.55 12.98 10.94
CA LEU A 197 -11.77 14.40 11.28
C LEU A 197 -12.20 14.64 12.75
N THR A 198 -12.62 13.61 13.47
CA THR A 198 -13.29 13.74 14.79
C THR A 198 -12.37 13.41 15.97
N TYR A 199 -11.14 13.90 15.95
CA TYR A 199 -10.17 13.66 17.03
C TYR A 199 -10.11 14.78 18.07
N ASP A 200 -10.38 16.03 17.68
CA ASP A 200 -10.31 17.21 18.55
C ASP A 200 -11.71 17.84 18.72
N PRO A 201 -12.26 17.91 19.95
CA PRO A 201 -13.55 18.54 20.22
C PRO A 201 -13.64 20.01 19.77
N THR A 202 -12.53 20.75 19.78
CA THR A 202 -12.52 22.16 19.40
C THR A 202 -12.82 22.37 17.91
N ASN A 203 -12.51 21.36 17.08
CA ASN A 203 -12.73 21.39 15.64
C ASN A 203 -14.16 21.05 15.23
N ILE A 204 -14.98 20.48 16.12
CA ILE A 204 -16.34 20.02 15.76
C ILE A 204 -17.18 21.15 15.20
N LYS A 205 -17.21 22.30 15.89
CA LYS A 205 -18.02 23.45 15.50
C LYS A 205 -17.63 24.03 14.13
N PRO A 206 -16.35 24.39 13.87
CA PRO A 206 -15.96 24.89 12.55
C PRO A 206 -16.12 23.82 11.46
N LEU A 207 -15.86 22.55 11.76
CA LEU A 207 -16.08 21.44 10.82
C LEU A 207 -17.55 21.31 10.41
N VAL A 208 -18.48 21.32 11.37
CA VAL A 208 -19.91 21.23 11.05
C VAL A 208 -20.39 22.45 10.26
N ALA A 209 -19.87 23.64 10.56
CA ALA A 209 -20.20 24.86 9.82
C ALA A 209 -19.83 24.76 8.33
N ILE A 210 -18.62 24.26 8.03
CA ILE A 210 -18.19 24.10 6.64
C ILE A 210 -18.92 22.95 5.94
N LEU A 211 -19.16 21.83 6.62
CA LEU A 211 -19.92 20.72 6.05
C LEU A 211 -21.35 21.12 5.72
N LYS A 212 -21.99 21.92 6.57
CA LYS A 212 -23.31 22.51 6.29
C LYS A 212 -23.30 23.31 4.99
N ALA A 213 -22.28 24.14 4.78
CA ALA A 213 -22.13 24.93 3.56
C ALA A 213 -21.87 24.07 2.31
N ILE A 214 -21.07 23.00 2.44
CA ILE A 214 -20.80 22.05 1.36
C ILE A 214 -22.09 21.31 0.99
N PHE A 215 -22.78 20.72 1.96
CA PHE A 215 -23.98 19.92 1.71
C PHE A 215 -25.17 20.73 1.23
N ALA A 216 -25.24 22.04 1.54
CA ALA A 216 -26.23 22.94 0.97
C ALA A 216 -26.16 23.02 -0.57
N GLN A 217 -25.04 22.62 -1.19
CA GLN A 217 -24.89 22.53 -2.65
C GLN A 217 -25.35 21.19 -3.24
N GLY A 218 -25.89 20.27 -2.42
CA GLY A 218 -26.33 18.95 -2.88
C GLY A 218 -25.18 17.93 -3.02
N VAL A 219 -24.04 18.19 -2.40
CA VAL A 219 -22.88 17.29 -2.39
C VAL A 219 -23.17 16.03 -1.57
N VAL A 220 -22.73 14.88 -2.05
CA VAL A 220 -22.76 13.62 -1.27
C VAL A 220 -21.46 13.50 -0.46
N GLY A 221 -21.56 13.22 0.83
CA GLY A 221 -20.40 13.04 1.70
C GLY A 221 -20.12 11.58 2.02
N TYR A 222 -18.84 11.20 2.02
CA TYR A 222 -18.37 9.95 2.61
C TYR A 222 -17.35 10.24 3.71
N MET A 223 -17.58 9.73 4.91
CA MET A 223 -16.68 9.87 6.03
C MET A 223 -16.19 8.51 6.49
N SER A 224 -14.86 8.35 6.59
CA SER A 224 -14.24 7.26 7.34
C SER A 224 -13.65 7.79 8.65
N SER A 225 -13.95 7.16 9.78
CA SER A 225 -13.39 7.57 11.07
C SER A 225 -12.94 6.38 11.90
N ALA A 226 -11.71 6.47 12.43
CA ALA A 226 -11.24 5.59 13.48
C ALA A 226 -11.77 6.11 14.82
N VAL A 227 -12.52 5.29 15.56
CA VAL A 227 -13.16 5.75 16.81
C VAL A 227 -12.14 5.72 17.96
N ARG A 228 -11.30 6.75 18.07
CA ARG A 228 -10.31 6.85 19.16
C ARG A 228 -10.87 7.46 20.44
N ASN A 229 -11.75 8.44 20.30
CA ASN A 229 -12.47 9.07 21.40
C ASN A 229 -13.98 9.01 21.11
N PRO A 230 -14.71 8.07 21.74
CA PRO A 230 -16.15 7.92 21.52
C PRO A 230 -16.94 9.20 21.77
N LYS A 231 -16.52 10.01 22.76
CA LYS A 231 -17.25 11.23 23.13
C LYS A 231 -17.17 12.29 22.02
N THR A 232 -15.96 12.57 21.51
CA THR A 232 -15.77 13.52 20.39
C THR A 232 -16.52 13.06 19.15
N PHE A 233 -16.55 11.75 18.89
CA PHE A 233 -17.28 11.16 17.79
C PHE A 233 -18.79 11.36 17.92
N GLU A 234 -19.37 11.09 19.09
CA GLU A 234 -20.78 11.32 19.39
C GLU A 234 -21.15 12.81 19.27
N ASP A 235 -20.34 13.69 19.85
CA ASP A 235 -20.55 15.14 19.83
C ASP A 235 -20.58 15.69 18.39
N PHE A 236 -19.77 15.14 17.49
CA PHE A 236 -19.81 15.47 16.06
C PHE A 236 -21.14 15.06 15.42
N PHE A 237 -21.59 13.82 15.64
CA PHE A 237 -22.84 13.33 15.05
C PHE A 237 -24.07 14.05 15.62
N GLU A 238 -24.04 14.47 16.88
CA GLU A 238 -25.08 15.32 17.46
C GLU A 238 -25.10 16.69 16.79
N ALA A 239 -23.93 17.34 16.68
CA ALA A 239 -23.82 18.66 16.07
C ALA A 239 -24.26 18.67 14.59
N ILE A 240 -23.83 17.68 13.79
CA ILE A 240 -24.19 17.63 12.36
C ILE A 240 -25.68 17.34 12.14
N ARG A 241 -26.30 16.46 12.94
CA ARG A 241 -27.75 16.20 12.86
C ARG A 241 -28.58 17.43 13.25
N SER A 242 -28.10 18.20 14.22
CA SER A 242 -28.73 19.45 14.65
C SER A 242 -28.64 20.54 13.58
N GLU A 243 -27.46 20.72 12.98
CA GLU A 243 -27.20 21.83 12.06
C GLU A 243 -27.58 21.53 10.60
N CYS A 244 -27.56 20.26 10.19
CA CYS A 244 -27.80 19.81 8.83
C CYS A 244 -29.08 18.97 8.74
N VAL A 245 -30.22 19.58 9.10
CA VAL A 245 -31.53 18.90 9.23
C VAL A 245 -32.04 18.18 7.99
N ASN A 246 -31.55 18.51 6.79
CA ASN A 246 -31.97 17.91 5.53
C ASN A 246 -31.04 16.79 5.04
N ILE A 247 -30.12 16.32 5.88
CA ILE A 247 -29.14 15.30 5.51
C ILE A 247 -29.45 13.98 6.21
N GLY A 248 -29.70 12.95 5.40
CA GLY A 248 -29.68 11.57 5.85
C GLY A 248 -28.25 11.12 6.09
N ILE A 249 -28.02 10.46 7.23
CA ILE A 249 -26.74 9.88 7.61
C ILE A 249 -26.93 8.38 7.73
N GLN A 250 -26.23 7.61 6.90
CA GLN A 250 -26.28 6.17 6.91
C GLN A 250 -24.88 5.59 7.16
N GLU A 251 -24.77 4.63 8.06
CA GLU A 251 -23.56 3.83 8.19
C GLU A 251 -23.51 2.79 7.06
N ILE A 252 -22.35 2.69 6.41
CA ILE A 252 -22.06 1.70 5.38
C ILE A 252 -21.29 0.56 6.03
N GLU A 253 -21.89 -0.62 6.07
CA GLU A 253 -21.20 -1.85 6.44
C GLU A 253 -20.22 -2.25 5.34
N LEU A 254 -18.96 -2.47 5.72
CA LEU A 254 -17.90 -2.87 4.82
C LEU A 254 -17.74 -4.39 4.78
N ASP A 255 -18.81 -5.11 4.42
CA ASP A 255 -18.90 -6.58 4.52
C ASP A 255 -17.85 -7.34 3.68
N HIS A 256 -17.18 -6.66 2.75
CA HIS A 256 -16.20 -7.24 1.83
C HIS A 256 -14.90 -6.43 1.74
N ALA A 257 -14.67 -5.46 2.63
CA ALA A 257 -13.42 -4.71 2.62
C ALA A 257 -12.32 -5.51 3.32
N ASN A 258 -11.46 -6.15 2.53
CA ASN A 258 -10.24 -6.75 3.07
C ASN A 258 -9.30 -5.62 3.51
N PRO A 259 -8.86 -5.58 4.78
CA PRO A 259 -7.92 -4.57 5.22
C PRO A 259 -6.61 -4.70 4.43
N LEU A 260 -6.29 -3.66 3.65
CA LEU A 260 -5.08 -3.62 2.81
C LEU A 260 -3.81 -3.39 3.64
N PHE A 261 -3.96 -2.83 4.85
CA PHE A 261 -2.88 -2.48 5.76
C PHE A 261 -3.14 -3.08 7.14
N PHE A 262 -2.08 -3.57 7.78
CA PHE A 262 -2.12 -3.98 9.17
C PHE A 262 -2.38 -2.75 10.05
N PHE A 263 -3.42 -2.81 10.87
CA PHE A 263 -3.66 -1.86 11.96
C PHE A 263 -3.69 -2.63 13.28
N ASP A 264 -3.30 -1.95 14.35
CA ASP A 264 -3.31 -2.50 15.68
C ASP A 264 -4.75 -2.50 16.23
N GLU A 265 -5.32 -3.69 16.38
CA GLU A 265 -6.69 -3.89 16.87
C GLU A 265 -6.87 -3.43 18.33
N GLU A 266 -5.79 -3.31 19.12
CA GLU A 266 -5.87 -2.81 20.50
C GLU A 266 -6.01 -1.29 20.58
N THR A 267 -5.49 -0.55 19.60
CA THR A 267 -5.46 0.93 19.62
C THR A 267 -6.40 1.60 18.61
N VAL A 268 -6.81 0.89 17.56
CA VAL A 268 -7.75 1.38 16.56
C VAL A 268 -9.06 0.60 16.69
N GLN A 269 -10.00 1.15 17.47
CA GLN A 269 -11.38 0.70 17.42
C GLN A 269 -11.92 0.95 16.00
N THR A 270 -12.49 -0.09 15.42
CA THR A 270 -13.29 -0.18 14.19
C THR A 270 -13.35 1.10 13.34
N VAL A 271 -12.75 1.08 12.15
CA VAL A 271 -12.99 2.13 11.14
C VAL A 271 -14.45 2.02 10.69
N ARG A 272 -15.23 3.07 10.93
CA ARG A 272 -16.63 3.15 10.51
C ARG A 272 -16.75 4.09 9.32
N VAL A 273 -17.61 3.74 8.37
CA VAL A 273 -17.85 4.53 7.16
C VAL A 273 -19.29 5.01 7.14
N PHE A 274 -19.48 6.29 6.82
CA PHE A 274 -20.78 6.93 6.77
C PHE A 274 -21.00 7.64 5.44
N GLU A 275 -22.20 7.52 4.89
CA GLU A 275 -22.72 8.34 3.79
C GLU A 275 -23.59 9.47 4.35
N PHE A 276 -23.39 10.68 3.81
CA PHE A 276 -24.16 11.88 4.07
C PHE A 276 -24.84 12.28 2.77
N ARG A 277 -26.16 12.27 2.72
CA ARG A 277 -26.91 12.57 1.50
C ARG A 277 -28.13 13.42 1.81
N GLY A 278 -28.35 14.45 1.00
CA GLY A 278 -29.57 15.26 1.09
C GLY A 278 -30.83 14.41 0.86
N HIS A 279 -31.88 14.70 1.63
CA HIS A 279 -33.23 14.15 1.42
C HIS A 279 -33.88 14.68 0.14
#